data_AF-A0A1W4X4L0-F1
#
_entry.id   AF-A0A1W4X4L0-F1
#
_cell.length_a   1.000
_cell.length_b   1.000
_cell.length_c   1.000
_cell.angle_alpha   90.00
_cell.angle_beta   90.00
_cell.angle_gamma   90.00
#
_symmetry.space_group_name_H-M   'P 1'
#
loop_
_entity.id
_entity.type
_entity.pdbx_description
1 polymer ?
#
loop_
_entity_poly.entity_id
_entity_poly.type
_entity_poly.pdbx_seq_one_letter_code
_entity_poly.pdbx_strand_id
1 'polypeptide(L)'
;MVKICAYECHGNFSVQRGTADGRKLQDLNADENIFGSYIIGILEGDETPEEKLEALEGIFTDTSNDCNLLSICTEIIDMWSVLKQPTHIVDDAIKNVDINLTGVLDSHSLQIPKQKQYTDEEKKIREAILSQYSQMTDDEDEVECDASSNGKESVITKNTNALAVQVAEKEKREQAKLESLKKKEKDKEGRERQKQAREEKKEKRKTQKGERKR
;
A
#
# COMPACT_ATOMS: atom_id res chain seq x y z
N MET A 1 32.62 -44.63 -11.17
CA MET A 1 31.15 -44.62 -11.35
C MET A 1 30.51 -44.45 -9.98
N VAL A 2 30.34 -43.21 -9.51
CA VAL A 2 29.52 -42.88 -8.35
C VAL A 2 28.85 -41.55 -8.71
N LYS A 3 27.55 -41.61 -9.00
CA LYS A 3 26.71 -40.43 -9.23
C LYS A 3 26.44 -39.81 -7.87
N ILE A 4 27.05 -38.67 -7.58
CA ILE A 4 26.64 -37.80 -6.48
C ILE A 4 25.48 -36.97 -7.04
N CYS A 5 24.26 -37.31 -6.62
CA CYS A 5 23.09 -36.45 -6.84
C CYS A 5 23.32 -35.15 -6.06
N ALA A 6 23.57 -34.06 -6.79
CA ALA A 6 23.38 -32.71 -6.27
C ALA A 6 21.87 -32.50 -6.10
N TYR A 7 21.41 -32.55 -4.85
CA TYR A 7 20.10 -32.00 -4.49
C TYR A 7 20.29 -30.50 -4.27
N GLU A 8 19.60 -29.73 -5.08
CA GLU A 8 19.43 -28.28 -4.95
C GLU A 8 18.79 -27.97 -3.58
N CYS A 9 19.57 -27.39 -2.67
CA CYS A 9 19.06 -26.74 -1.47
C CYS A 9 19.13 -25.22 -1.67
N HIS A 10 18.29 -24.70 -2.56
CA HIS A 10 17.88 -23.31 -2.52
C HIS A 10 16.65 -23.19 -1.62
N GLY A 11 16.79 -22.46 -0.52
CA GLY A 11 15.68 -22.01 0.33
C GLY A 11 15.38 -22.92 1.52
N ASN A 12 15.96 -22.58 2.68
CA ASN A 12 15.36 -22.66 4.02
C ASN A 12 16.42 -22.51 5.12
N PHE A 13 17.19 -21.42 5.10
CA PHE A 13 18.09 -21.10 6.23
C PHE A 13 17.34 -20.46 7.41
N SER A 14 16.05 -20.13 7.23
CA SER A 14 15.18 -19.54 8.26
C SER A 14 14.46 -20.57 9.14
N VAL A 15 14.56 -21.88 8.86
CA VAL A 15 13.85 -22.96 9.58
C VAL A 15 14.80 -23.78 10.46
N GLN A 16 15.79 -23.14 11.09
CA GLN A 16 16.65 -23.79 12.10
C GLN A 16 16.74 -23.03 13.42
N ARG A 17 15.90 -22.02 13.64
CA ARG A 17 15.81 -21.32 14.92
C ARG A 17 14.94 -22.01 15.97
N GLY A 18 14.35 -23.17 15.69
CA GLY A 18 13.36 -23.79 16.58
C GLY A 18 13.32 -25.32 16.56
N THR A 19 14.47 -26.00 16.44
CA THR A 19 14.47 -27.48 16.45
C THR A 19 15.52 -28.12 17.37
N ALA A 20 16.38 -27.31 18.01
CA ALA A 20 17.38 -27.84 18.93
C ALA A 20 16.79 -28.08 20.33
N ASP A 21 15.84 -27.26 20.76
CA ASP A 21 15.20 -27.35 22.07
C ASP A 21 14.10 -28.43 22.10
N GLY A 22 13.33 -28.57 21.01
CA GLY A 22 12.22 -29.52 20.90
C GLY A 22 12.58 -30.99 21.13
N ARG A 23 13.79 -31.42 20.74
CA ARG A 23 14.24 -32.80 20.99
C ARG A 23 14.50 -33.08 22.47
N LYS A 24 15.04 -32.10 23.20
CA LYS A 24 15.33 -32.24 24.64
C LYS A 24 14.05 -32.13 25.48
N LEU A 25 13.08 -31.33 25.03
CA LEU A 25 11.74 -31.29 25.62
C LEU A 25 10.99 -32.62 25.43
N GLN A 26 11.16 -33.25 24.27
CA GLN A 26 10.58 -34.56 23.99
C GLN A 26 11.14 -35.66 24.92
N ASP A 27 12.42 -35.58 25.30
CA ASP A 27 13.04 -36.50 26.26
C ASP A 27 12.50 -36.34 27.69
N LEU A 28 12.03 -35.13 28.04
CA LEU A 28 11.38 -34.82 29.32
C LEU A 28 9.86 -35.10 29.32
N ASN A 29 9.33 -35.70 28.25
CA ASN A 29 7.89 -35.89 28.01
C ASN A 29 7.09 -34.57 28.06
N ALA A 30 7.76 -33.45 27.74
CA ALA A 30 7.18 -32.11 27.71
C ALA A 30 6.85 -31.73 26.26
N ASP A 31 5.59 -31.37 26.00
CA ASP A 31 5.15 -30.94 24.67
C ASP A 31 5.72 -29.55 24.31
N GLU A 32 6.52 -29.50 23.24
CA GLU A 32 7.12 -28.26 22.72
C GLU A 32 6.07 -27.18 22.40
N ASN A 33 4.87 -27.57 21.96
CA ASN A 33 3.79 -26.61 21.64
C ASN A 33 3.16 -25.93 22.87
N ILE A 34 3.28 -26.53 24.06
CA ILE A 34 2.70 -25.99 25.30
C ILE A 34 3.78 -25.27 26.09
N PHE A 35 4.94 -25.89 26.25
CA PHE A 35 6.03 -25.36 27.07
C PHE A 35 6.97 -24.44 26.29
N GLY A 36 7.05 -24.55 24.95
CA GLY A 36 7.98 -23.77 24.15
C GLY A 36 7.78 -22.27 24.29
N SER A 37 6.54 -21.77 24.24
CA SER A 37 6.25 -20.34 24.40
C SER A 37 6.57 -19.82 25.81
N TYR A 38 6.35 -20.64 26.83
CA TYR A 38 6.63 -20.28 28.22
C TYR A 38 8.14 -20.28 28.52
N ILE A 39 8.85 -21.32 28.05
CA ILE A 39 10.31 -21.44 28.14
C ILE A 39 10.99 -20.30 27.38
N ILE A 40 10.53 -19.97 26.17
CA ILE A 40 11.05 -18.82 25.42
C ILE A 40 10.85 -17.53 26.21
N GLY A 41 9.68 -17.33 26.84
CA GLY A 41 9.42 -16.17 27.69
C GLY A 41 10.39 -16.05 28.86
N ILE A 42 10.69 -17.15 29.54
CA ILE A 42 11.69 -17.19 30.63
C ILE A 42 13.10 -16.91 30.12
N LEU A 43 13.47 -17.51 28.97
CA LEU A 43 14.79 -17.34 28.38
C LEU A 43 15.01 -15.91 27.82
N GLU A 44 13.96 -15.27 27.32
CA GLU A 44 13.96 -13.90 26.80
C GLU A 44 13.92 -12.83 27.91
N GLY A 45 13.39 -13.17 29.09
CA GLY A 45 13.38 -12.30 30.28
C GLY A 45 14.77 -11.77 30.68
N ASP A 46 14.78 -10.67 31.43
CA ASP A 46 15.98 -10.00 31.94
C ASP A 46 16.49 -10.55 33.28
N GLU A 47 15.91 -11.65 33.73
CA GLU A 47 16.29 -12.40 34.93
C GLU A 47 17.72 -12.95 34.85
N THR A 48 18.32 -13.18 36.02
CA THR A 48 19.63 -13.80 36.15
C THR A 48 19.59 -15.26 35.66
N PRO A 49 20.73 -15.85 35.22
CA PRO A 49 20.74 -17.24 34.77
C PRO A 49 20.33 -18.23 35.87
N GLU A 50 20.53 -17.87 37.14
CA GLU A 50 20.11 -18.66 38.31
C GLU A 50 18.59 -18.64 38.47
N GLU A 51 17.94 -17.48 38.34
CA GLU A 51 16.47 -17.34 38.36
C GLU A 51 15.81 -18.07 37.19
N LYS A 52 16.40 -18.00 35.99
CA LYS A 52 15.93 -18.74 34.81
C LYS A 52 16.00 -20.25 35.01
N LEU A 53 17.06 -20.71 35.68
CA LEU A 53 17.23 -22.13 36.00
C LEU A 53 16.16 -22.59 36.99
N GLU A 54 15.90 -21.83 38.05
CA GLU A 54 14.86 -22.14 39.04
C GLU A 54 13.46 -22.13 38.40
N ALA A 55 13.17 -21.18 37.52
CA ALA A 55 11.90 -21.13 36.78
C ALA A 55 11.72 -22.34 35.83
N LEU A 56 12.78 -22.74 35.13
CA LEU A 56 12.77 -23.94 34.28
C LEU A 56 12.65 -25.23 35.10
N GLU A 57 13.37 -25.32 36.22
CA GLU A 57 13.26 -26.43 37.16
C GLU A 57 11.84 -26.55 37.70
N GLY A 58 11.17 -25.45 38.03
CA GLY A 58 9.78 -25.45 38.49
C GLY A 58 8.79 -26.04 37.48
N ILE A 59 8.97 -25.75 36.18
CA ILE A 59 8.14 -26.31 35.10
C ILE A 59 8.31 -27.81 34.98
N PHE A 60 9.56 -28.23 34.96
CA PHE A 60 9.88 -29.60 34.64
C PHE A 60 9.79 -30.51 35.85
N THR A 61 9.95 -30.00 37.08
CA THR A 61 9.70 -30.78 38.30
C THR A 61 8.25 -31.23 38.41
N ASP A 62 7.29 -30.43 37.91
CA ASP A 62 5.88 -30.83 37.83
C ASP A 62 5.62 -31.88 36.75
N THR A 63 6.46 -31.90 35.71
CA THR A 63 6.30 -32.76 34.52
C THR A 63 7.03 -34.10 34.64
N SER A 64 8.24 -34.11 35.21
CA SER A 64 9.15 -35.26 35.29
C SER A 64 10.09 -35.16 36.50
N ASN A 65 10.16 -36.22 37.32
CA ASN A 65 10.98 -36.26 38.55
C ASN A 65 12.42 -36.80 38.33
N ASP A 66 12.97 -36.64 37.13
CA ASP A 66 14.22 -37.28 36.76
C ASP A 66 15.46 -36.53 37.28
N CYS A 67 16.45 -37.28 37.77
CA CYS A 67 17.70 -36.73 38.32
C CYS A 67 18.57 -35.99 37.29
N ASN A 68 18.23 -36.06 35.99
CA ASN A 68 18.94 -35.37 34.91
C ASN A 68 18.36 -33.98 34.60
N LEU A 69 17.33 -33.54 35.32
CA LEU A 69 16.63 -32.30 35.03
C LEU A 69 17.54 -31.07 35.05
N LEU A 70 18.34 -30.91 36.09
CA LEU A 70 19.26 -29.78 36.24
C LEU A 70 20.25 -29.69 35.07
N SER A 71 20.75 -30.84 34.59
CA SER A 71 21.65 -30.89 33.41
C SER A 71 20.95 -30.38 32.15
N ILE A 72 19.69 -30.77 31.95
CA ILE A 72 18.91 -30.37 30.78
C ILE A 72 18.58 -28.87 30.84
N CYS A 73 18.20 -28.35 32.01
CA CYS A 73 17.98 -26.91 32.22
C CYS A 73 19.24 -26.09 31.94
N THR A 74 20.40 -26.50 32.46
CA THR A 74 21.67 -25.81 32.18
C THR A 74 22.03 -25.85 30.71
N GLU A 75 21.81 -26.98 30.03
CA GLU A 75 22.08 -27.11 28.61
C GLU A 75 21.15 -26.25 27.74
N ILE A 76 19.89 -26.10 28.12
CA ILE A 76 18.93 -25.21 27.43
C ILE A 76 19.40 -23.75 27.55
N ILE A 77 19.83 -23.32 28.74
CA ILE A 77 20.35 -21.97 28.97
C ILE A 77 21.64 -21.74 28.17
N ASP A 78 22.56 -22.71 28.16
CA ASP A 78 23.80 -22.64 27.40
C ASP A 78 23.55 -22.59 25.89
N MET A 79 22.65 -23.43 25.39
CA MET A 79 22.23 -23.39 23.99
C MET A 79 21.57 -22.07 23.62
N TRP A 80 20.72 -21.53 24.50
CA TRP A 80 20.11 -20.22 24.31
C TRP A 80 21.16 -19.11 24.26
N SER A 81 22.16 -19.16 25.13
CA SER A 81 23.29 -18.22 25.12
C SER A 81 24.06 -18.26 23.80
N VAL A 82 24.33 -19.46 23.27
CA VAL A 82 24.98 -19.67 21.97
C VAL A 82 24.10 -19.18 20.80
N LEU A 83 22.79 -19.39 20.86
CA LEU A 83 21.83 -18.94 19.83
C LEU A 83 21.58 -17.42 19.87
N LYS A 84 21.64 -16.81 21.05
CA LYS A 84 21.49 -15.36 21.26
C LYS A 84 22.75 -14.59 20.87
N GLN A 85 23.91 -15.26 20.73
CA GLN A 85 25.05 -14.62 20.08
C GLN A 85 24.60 -14.23 18.67
N PRO A 86 24.60 -12.92 18.35
CA PRO A 86 24.23 -12.49 17.02
C PRO A 86 25.25 -13.14 16.08
N THR A 87 24.77 -14.01 15.20
CA THR A 87 25.54 -14.36 14.01
C THR A 87 25.79 -13.03 13.30
N HIS A 88 27.00 -12.50 13.46
CA HIS A 88 27.48 -11.18 13.03
C HIS A 88 27.16 -10.84 11.56
N ILE A 89 26.74 -11.85 10.80
CA ILE A 89 26.34 -11.77 9.40
C ILE A 89 25.01 -11.03 9.21
N VAL A 90 24.06 -11.12 10.15
CA VAL A 90 22.71 -10.53 9.97
C VAL A 90 22.67 -9.06 10.39
N ASP A 91 23.38 -8.69 11.46
CA ASP A 91 23.45 -7.30 11.94
C ASP A 91 24.19 -6.38 10.96
N ASP A 92 25.26 -6.87 10.32
CA ASP A 92 25.94 -6.09 9.27
C ASP A 92 25.05 -5.92 8.03
N ALA A 93 24.26 -6.94 7.65
CA ALA A 93 23.32 -6.83 6.54
C ALA A 93 22.21 -5.79 6.83
N ILE A 94 21.67 -5.78 8.05
CA ILE A 94 20.63 -4.83 8.46
C ILE A 94 21.20 -3.40 8.52
N LYS A 95 22.38 -3.20 9.11
CA LYS A 95 23.06 -1.91 9.14
C LYS A 95 23.37 -1.39 7.73
N ASN A 96 23.81 -2.26 6.82
CA ASN A 96 24.04 -1.90 5.43
C ASN A 96 22.75 -1.48 4.71
N VAL A 97 21.62 -2.15 4.98
CA VAL A 97 20.32 -1.76 4.40
C VAL A 97 19.88 -0.39 4.91
N ASP A 98 20.02 -0.09 6.20
CA ASP A 98 19.66 1.21 6.77
C ASP A 98 20.54 2.36 6.26
N ILE A 99 21.84 2.11 6.10
CA ILE A 99 22.78 3.06 5.49
C ILE A 99 22.40 3.31 4.02
N ASN A 100 22.07 2.25 3.27
CA ASN A 100 21.63 2.36 1.88
C ASN A 100 20.28 3.08 1.76
N LEU A 101 19.33 2.82 2.65
CA LEU A 101 18.02 3.48 2.66
C LEU A 101 18.17 4.97 2.95
N THR A 102 19.03 5.33 3.90
CA THR A 102 19.33 6.74 4.23
C THR A 102 20.00 7.45 3.06
N GLY A 103 20.97 6.80 2.39
CA GLY A 103 21.60 7.35 1.18
C GLY A 103 20.63 7.52 0.01
N VAL A 104 19.71 6.57 -0.19
CA VAL A 104 18.66 6.67 -1.22
C VAL A 104 17.69 7.82 -0.90
N LEU A 105 17.23 7.96 0.34
CA LEU A 105 16.36 9.07 0.75
C LEU A 105 17.03 10.43 0.57
N ASP A 106 18.32 10.56 0.93
CA ASP A 106 19.08 11.79 0.73
C ASP A 106 19.22 12.12 -0.77
N SER A 107 19.52 11.12 -1.60
CA SER A 107 19.63 11.28 -3.06
C SER A 107 18.30 11.68 -3.73
N HIS A 108 17.15 11.27 -3.18
CA HIS A 108 15.83 11.66 -3.66
C HIS A 108 15.30 12.96 -3.03
N SER A 109 15.85 13.42 -1.90
CA SER A 109 15.40 14.63 -1.19
C SER A 109 15.69 15.95 -1.94
N LEU A 110 16.63 15.94 -2.88
CA LEU A 110 17.00 17.12 -3.69
C LEU A 110 16.05 17.40 -4.85
N GLN A 111 15.08 16.53 -5.12
CA GLN A 111 14.04 16.77 -6.11
C GLN A 111 12.80 17.35 -5.43
N ILE A 112 12.90 18.58 -4.91
CA ILE A 112 11.72 19.36 -4.55
C ILE A 112 11.01 19.72 -5.87
N PRO A 113 9.84 19.15 -6.21
CA PRO A 113 9.07 19.64 -7.33
C PRO A 113 8.66 21.07 -6.97
N LYS A 114 9.08 22.04 -7.80
CA LYS A 114 8.65 23.43 -7.70
C LYS A 114 7.14 23.44 -7.44
N GLN A 115 6.70 24.06 -6.33
CA GLN A 115 5.28 24.19 -6.01
C GLN A 115 4.56 24.67 -7.27
N LYS A 116 3.69 23.81 -7.81
CA LYS A 116 2.88 24.14 -8.99
C LYS A 116 2.00 25.32 -8.58
N GLN A 117 2.27 26.48 -9.18
CA GLN A 117 1.46 27.67 -9.01
C GLN A 117 0.10 27.37 -9.67
N TYR A 118 -0.88 26.97 -8.85
CA TYR A 118 -2.24 26.73 -9.31
C TYR A 118 -2.82 28.03 -9.84
N THR A 119 -3.25 28.02 -11.10
CA THR A 119 -4.00 29.11 -11.71
C THR A 119 -5.36 29.24 -11.02
N ASP A 120 -5.99 30.41 -11.11
CA ASP A 120 -7.26 30.66 -10.41
C ASP A 120 -8.39 29.73 -10.86
N GLU A 121 -8.35 29.26 -12.12
CA GLU A 121 -9.26 28.23 -12.64
C GLU A 121 -9.08 26.88 -11.93
N GLU A 122 -7.85 26.47 -11.65
CA GLU A 122 -7.53 25.20 -10.97
C GLU A 122 -7.94 25.25 -9.49
N LYS A 123 -7.88 26.43 -8.86
CA LYS A 123 -8.39 26.66 -7.51
C LYS A 123 -9.92 26.60 -7.46
N LYS A 124 -10.60 27.20 -8.44
CA LYS A 124 -12.06 27.16 -8.55
C LYS A 124 -12.58 25.74 -8.75
N ILE A 125 -11.87 24.92 -9.55
CA ILE A 125 -12.19 23.49 -9.71
C ILE A 125 -12.00 22.75 -8.39
N ARG A 126 -10.89 23.00 -7.67
CA ARG A 126 -10.63 22.39 -6.36
C ARG A 126 -11.72 22.73 -5.34
N GLU A 127 -12.14 23.99 -5.30
CA GLU A 127 -13.20 24.47 -4.43
C GLU A 127 -14.56 23.87 -4.78
N ALA A 128 -14.91 23.78 -6.07
CA ALA A 128 -16.15 23.14 -6.51
C ALA A 128 -16.22 21.66 -6.11
N ILE A 129 -15.10 20.94 -6.22
CA ILE A 129 -15.00 19.54 -5.76
C ILE A 129 -15.18 19.49 -4.24
N LEU A 130 -14.48 20.34 -3.46
CA LEU A 130 -14.67 20.38 -2.00
C LEU A 130 -16.12 20.70 -1.61
N SER A 131 -16.76 21.64 -2.31
CA SER A 131 -18.15 22.02 -2.05
C SER A 131 -19.11 20.86 -2.31
N GLN A 132 -18.89 20.06 -3.36
CA GLN A 132 -19.67 18.86 -3.63
C GLN A 132 -19.56 17.83 -2.49
N TYR A 133 -18.38 17.65 -1.91
CA TYR A 133 -18.23 16.78 -0.75
C TYR A 133 -18.81 17.38 0.54
N SER A 134 -18.72 18.70 0.71
CA SER A 134 -19.34 19.40 1.85
C SER A 134 -20.86 19.28 1.83
N GLN A 135 -21.50 19.38 0.66
CA GLN A 135 -22.96 19.24 0.50
C GLN A 135 -23.45 17.82 0.79
N MET A 136 -22.62 16.79 0.62
CA MET A 136 -22.98 15.41 0.98
C MET A 136 -22.89 15.10 2.47
N THR A 137 -22.33 16.00 3.29
CA THR A 137 -22.12 15.76 4.73
C THR A 137 -23.00 16.63 5.63
N ASP A 138 -23.75 17.59 5.07
CA ASP A 138 -24.55 18.59 5.80
C ASP A 138 -26.07 18.48 5.51
N ASP A 139 -26.50 17.53 4.67
CA ASP A 139 -27.90 17.33 4.27
C ASP A 139 -28.55 16.17 5.07
N GLU A 140 -28.51 16.28 6.40
CA GLU A 140 -29.21 15.37 7.33
C GLU A 140 -30.52 15.97 7.87
N ASP A 141 -31.05 17.05 7.29
CA ASP A 141 -32.33 17.65 7.70
C ASP A 141 -33.10 18.24 6.50
N GLU A 142 -33.74 17.40 5.67
CA GLU A 142 -35.16 17.50 5.28
C GLU A 142 -35.55 16.60 4.09
N VAL A 143 -36.64 15.85 4.32
CA VAL A 143 -37.60 15.18 3.40
C VAL A 143 -37.27 13.84 2.72
N GLU A 144 -37.99 12.82 3.21
CA GLU A 144 -38.23 11.50 2.62
C GLU A 144 -38.69 11.56 1.15
N CYS A 145 -38.01 10.81 0.26
CA CYS A 145 -38.65 9.85 -0.67
C CYS A 145 -37.62 9.17 -1.60
N ASP A 146 -37.34 7.90 -1.30
CA ASP A 146 -37.47 6.73 -2.19
C ASP A 146 -36.37 5.72 -1.93
N ALA A 147 -36.82 4.57 -1.45
CA ALA A 147 -36.00 3.43 -1.13
C ALA A 147 -35.48 2.78 -2.42
N SER A 148 -34.19 2.95 -2.70
CA SER A 148 -33.45 1.94 -3.44
C SER A 148 -32.16 1.58 -2.70
N SER A 149 -32.37 0.65 -1.76
CA SER A 149 -31.48 -0.47 -1.43
C SER A 149 -30.08 -0.37 -2.04
N ASN A 150 -29.09 0.02 -1.24
CA ASN A 150 -27.75 -0.52 -1.44
C ASN A 150 -27.17 -0.95 -0.10
N GLY A 151 -27.56 -2.17 0.27
CA GLY A 151 -27.14 -2.83 1.48
C GLY A 151 -25.62 -2.93 1.60
N LYS A 152 -25.19 -2.84 2.86
CA LYS A 152 -24.02 -3.50 3.45
C LYS A 152 -22.84 -3.63 2.49
N GLU A 153 -21.95 -2.66 2.59
CA GLU A 153 -20.59 -2.66 2.06
C GLU A 153 -19.93 -4.02 2.26
N SER A 154 -20.00 -4.85 1.22
CA SER A 154 -19.26 -6.10 1.17
C SER A 154 -17.80 -5.71 1.01
N VAL A 155 -17.00 -6.13 1.99
CA VAL A 155 -15.53 -6.18 1.95
C VAL A 155 -15.10 -7.23 0.92
N ILE A 156 -15.59 -7.08 -0.30
CA ILE A 156 -15.27 -7.86 -1.49
C ILE A 156 -14.99 -6.79 -2.52
N THR A 157 -13.71 -6.68 -2.89
CA THR A 157 -13.22 -5.71 -3.87
C THR A 157 -14.17 -5.64 -5.07
N LYS A 158 -14.76 -4.46 -5.29
CA LYS A 158 -15.72 -4.23 -6.37
C LYS A 158 -15.07 -4.59 -7.70
N ASN A 159 -15.81 -5.26 -8.58
CA ASN A 159 -15.32 -5.66 -9.89
C ASN A 159 -15.01 -4.41 -10.74
N THR A 160 -13.71 -4.15 -10.94
CA THR A 160 -13.19 -2.98 -11.68
C THR A 160 -13.51 -3.06 -13.17
N ASN A 161 -13.66 -4.27 -13.74
CA ASN A 161 -13.98 -4.45 -15.15
C ASN A 161 -15.42 -4.00 -15.46
N ALA A 162 -16.37 -4.32 -14.58
CA ALA A 162 -17.76 -3.90 -14.75
C ALA A 162 -17.91 -2.37 -14.70
N LEU A 163 -17.18 -1.72 -13.78
CA LEU A 163 -17.15 -0.25 -13.68
C LEU A 163 -16.48 0.38 -14.90
N ALA A 164 -15.37 -0.17 -15.38
CA ALA A 164 -14.67 0.33 -16.56
C ALA A 164 -15.56 0.29 -17.82
N VAL A 165 -16.36 -0.77 -18.00
CA VAL A 165 -17.31 -0.86 -19.12
C VAL A 165 -18.40 0.20 -19.02
N GLN A 166 -18.98 0.40 -17.84
CA GLN A 166 -20.03 1.43 -17.65
C GLN A 166 -19.49 2.86 -17.86
N VAL A 167 -18.26 3.14 -17.41
CA VAL A 167 -17.61 4.43 -17.63
C VAL A 167 -17.33 4.64 -19.12
N ALA A 168 -16.78 3.64 -19.81
CA ALA A 168 -16.52 3.73 -21.24
C ALA A 168 -17.80 3.93 -22.09
N GLU A 169 -18.92 3.32 -21.68
CA GLU A 169 -20.22 3.53 -22.34
C GLU A 169 -20.76 4.95 -22.12
N LYS A 170 -20.69 5.45 -20.87
CA LYS A 170 -21.08 6.83 -20.55
C LYS A 170 -20.23 7.84 -21.32
N GLU A 171 -18.92 7.64 -21.36
CA GLU A 171 -18.00 8.53 -22.08
C GLU A 171 -18.29 8.54 -23.58
N LYS A 172 -18.54 7.39 -24.22
CA LYS A 172 -18.95 7.33 -25.63
C LYS A 172 -20.25 8.11 -25.88
N ARG A 173 -21.22 8.02 -24.96
CA ARG A 173 -22.48 8.76 -25.07
C ARG A 173 -22.28 10.27 -24.95
N GLU A 174 -21.40 10.72 -24.08
CA GLU A 174 -21.08 12.14 -23.90
C GLU A 174 -20.25 12.69 -25.06
N GLN A 175 -19.25 11.94 -25.54
CA GLN A 175 -18.48 12.28 -26.72
C GLN A 175 -19.39 12.47 -27.94
N ALA A 176 -20.35 11.57 -28.18
CA ALA A 176 -21.30 11.73 -29.28
C ALA A 176 -22.17 13.01 -29.17
N LYS A 177 -22.54 13.42 -27.95
CA LYS A 177 -23.26 14.69 -27.72
C LYS A 177 -22.35 15.89 -28.03
N LEU A 178 -21.12 15.88 -27.53
CA LEU A 178 -20.15 16.95 -27.74
C LEU A 178 -19.79 17.10 -29.23
N GLU A 179 -19.59 16.01 -29.95
CA GLU A 179 -19.31 16.03 -31.39
C GLU A 179 -20.48 16.58 -32.19
N SER A 180 -21.72 16.22 -31.81
CA SER A 180 -22.93 16.78 -32.43
C SER A 180 -23.05 18.29 -32.20
N LEU A 181 -22.79 18.75 -30.98
CA LEU A 181 -22.78 20.18 -30.65
C LEU A 181 -21.67 20.93 -31.40
N LYS A 182 -20.45 20.39 -31.39
CA LYS A 182 -19.29 20.96 -32.09
C LYS A 182 -19.52 21.02 -33.60
N LYS A 183 -20.20 20.04 -34.19
CA LYS A 183 -20.58 20.07 -35.60
C LYS A 183 -21.59 21.18 -35.88
N LYS A 184 -22.62 21.33 -35.04
CA LYS A 184 -23.59 22.43 -35.15
C LYS A 184 -22.92 23.80 -35.00
N GLU A 185 -21.97 23.93 -34.09
CA GLU A 185 -21.20 25.16 -33.87
C GLU A 185 -20.32 25.50 -35.08
N LYS A 186 -19.58 24.53 -35.61
CA LYS A 186 -18.80 24.71 -36.85
C LYS A 186 -19.67 25.12 -38.04
N ASP A 187 -20.85 24.51 -38.19
CA ASP A 187 -21.78 24.87 -39.25
C ASP A 187 -22.34 26.30 -39.07
N LYS A 188 -22.56 26.73 -37.82
CA LYS A 188 -22.98 28.10 -37.48
C LYS A 188 -21.87 29.11 -37.76
N GLU A 189 -20.66 28.86 -37.29
CA GLU A 189 -19.49 29.71 -37.51
C GLU A 189 -19.17 29.84 -39.01
N GLY A 190 -19.27 28.75 -39.77
CA GLY A 190 -19.07 28.77 -41.22
C GLY A 190 -20.05 29.69 -41.95
N ARG A 191 -21.34 29.69 -41.56
CA ARG A 191 -22.35 30.61 -42.12
C ARG A 191 -22.06 32.06 -41.74
N GLU A 192 -21.70 32.30 -40.49
CA GLU A 192 -21.39 33.64 -40.01
C GLU A 192 -20.16 34.21 -40.73
N ARG A 193 -19.10 33.41 -40.86
CA ARG A 193 -17.89 33.79 -41.59
C ARG A 193 -18.16 34.10 -43.05
N GLN A 194 -19.05 33.33 -43.71
CA GLN A 194 -19.47 33.63 -45.08
C GLN A 194 -20.28 34.94 -45.15
N LYS A 195 -21.14 35.21 -44.17
CA LYS A 195 -21.93 36.45 -44.11
C LYS A 195 -21.03 37.66 -43.88
N GLN A 196 -20.11 37.60 -42.92
CA GLN A 196 -19.12 38.64 -42.63
C GLN A 196 -18.26 38.93 -43.87
N ALA A 197 -17.74 37.90 -44.55
CA ALA A 197 -16.95 38.08 -45.77
C ALA A 197 -17.74 38.75 -46.92
N ARG A 198 -19.07 38.57 -46.99
CA ARG A 198 -19.93 39.26 -47.95
C ARG A 198 -20.17 40.72 -47.55
N GLU A 199 -20.37 40.99 -46.27
CA GLU A 199 -20.55 42.35 -45.75
C GLU A 199 -19.27 43.17 -45.91
N GLU A 200 -18.11 42.62 -45.55
CA GLU A 200 -16.80 43.26 -45.72
C GLU A 200 -16.51 43.60 -47.21
N LYS A 201 -16.84 42.68 -48.14
CA LYS A 201 -16.72 42.95 -49.59
C LYS A 201 -17.67 44.05 -50.06
N LYS A 202 -18.87 44.15 -49.50
CA LYS A 202 -19.83 45.24 -49.81
C LYS A 202 -19.35 46.56 -49.22
N GLU A 203 -18.81 46.55 -48.01
CA GLU A 203 -18.28 47.73 -47.34
C GLU A 203 -17.06 48.29 -48.09
N LYS A 204 -16.09 47.45 -48.45
CA LYS A 204 -14.93 47.85 -49.28
C LYS A 204 -15.34 48.48 -50.61
N ARG A 205 -16.44 48.01 -51.24
CA ARG A 205 -16.99 48.61 -52.47
C ARG A 205 -17.72 49.93 -52.21
N LYS A 206 -18.30 50.12 -51.03
CA LYS A 206 -19.03 51.33 -50.64
C LYS A 206 -18.07 52.46 -50.23
N THR A 207 -17.01 52.14 -49.48
CA THR A 207 -15.97 53.11 -49.08
C THR A 207 -15.18 53.61 -50.29
N GLN A 208 -14.81 52.73 -51.23
CA GLN A 208 -14.09 53.11 -52.45
C GLN A 208 -14.90 54.02 -53.41
N LYS A 209 -16.24 53.91 -53.41
CA LYS A 209 -17.12 54.81 -54.19
C LYS A 209 -17.36 56.17 -53.51
N GLY A 210 -17.19 56.26 -52.18
CA GLY A 210 -17.34 57.51 -51.44
C GLY A 210 -16.12 58.43 -51.57
N GLU A 211 -14.92 57.84 -51.61
CA GLU A 211 -13.67 58.58 -51.76
C GLU A 211 -13.47 59.14 -53.17
N ARG A 212 -13.97 58.45 -54.21
CA ARG A 212 -13.89 58.90 -55.61
C ARG A 212 -14.89 60.01 -55.98
N LYS A 213 -15.76 60.40 -55.05
CA LYS A 213 -16.83 61.41 -55.25
C LYS A 213 -16.60 62.69 -54.44
N ARG A 214 -15.50 62.80 -53.69
CA ARG A 214 -15.07 64.04 -53.04
C ARG A 214 -13.92 64.66 -53.81
#